data_AF-A0A7J9EBU8-F1
#
_entry.id   AF-A0A7J9EBU8-F1
#
_cell.length_a   1.000
_cell.length_b   1.000
_cell.length_c   1.000
_cell.angle_alpha   90.00
_cell.angle_beta   90.00
_cell.angle_gamma   90.00
#
_symmetry.space_group_name_H-M   'P 1'
#
loop_
_entity.id
_entity.type
_entity.pdbx_description
1 polymer ?
#
loop_
_entity_poly.entity_id
_entity_poly.type
_entity_poly.pdbx_seq_one_letter_code
_entity_poly.pdbx_strand_id
1 'polypeptide(L)'
;MGRIAQGTKVLAEGGYEKIFRQTFETVPEEKLQDSFACYLSTSAGPVMGVLYVSTEKLAYCSDSPLSYKNGTQTEWSYYKVIIPLHQLKAINPSTSKVNASEKYIQVTSVDAHEFWFMGFLNYEAAVQCLQEVLQLNSLQSV
;
A
#
# COMPACT_ATOMS: atom_id res chain seq x y z
N MET A 1 -6.67 18.68 -5.33
CA MET A 1 -7.92 17.91 -5.50
C MET A 1 -7.81 16.42 -5.08
N GLY A 2 -6.63 15.79 -5.04
CA GLY A 2 -6.50 14.33 -4.81
C GLY A 2 -7.03 13.78 -3.47
N ARG A 3 -6.59 14.31 -2.32
CA ARG A 3 -6.93 13.71 -1.01
C ARG A 3 -8.32 14.06 -0.46
N ILE A 4 -8.89 15.21 -0.85
CA ILE A 4 -10.27 15.57 -0.45
C ILE A 4 -11.27 14.62 -1.11
N ALA A 5 -11.08 14.34 -2.40
CA ALA A 5 -11.90 13.38 -3.12
C ALA A 5 -11.79 11.97 -2.51
N GLN A 6 -10.60 11.57 -2.05
CA GLN A 6 -10.39 10.31 -1.34
C GLN A 6 -11.17 10.23 -0.03
N GLY A 7 -11.16 11.28 0.79
CA GLY A 7 -11.97 11.33 2.02
C GLY A 7 -13.47 11.21 1.74
N THR A 8 -13.98 11.88 0.70
CA THR A 8 -15.37 11.73 0.27
C THR A 8 -15.68 10.32 -0.23
N LYS A 9 -14.76 9.70 -0.99
CA LYS A 9 -14.89 8.31 -1.46
C LYS A 9 -15.03 7.33 -0.29
N VAL A 10 -14.19 7.46 0.74
CA VAL A 10 -14.25 6.61 1.93
C VAL A 10 -15.61 6.69 2.61
N LEU A 11 -16.15 7.90 2.76
CA LEU A 11 -17.48 8.09 3.36
C LEU A 11 -18.59 7.49 2.48
N ALA A 12 -18.53 7.71 1.16
CA ALA A 12 -19.53 7.21 0.22
C ALA A 12 -19.52 5.67 0.08
N GLU A 13 -18.33 5.07 0.10
CA GLU A 13 -18.17 3.62 -0.08
C GLU A 13 -18.38 2.84 1.23
N GLY A 14 -18.42 3.52 2.38
CA GLY A 14 -18.74 2.92 3.69
C GLY A 14 -17.53 2.53 4.53
N GLY A 15 -16.41 3.24 4.37
CA GLY A 15 -15.18 3.04 5.12
C GLY A 15 -14.15 2.15 4.40
N TYR A 16 -12.90 2.21 4.85
CA TYR A 16 -11.78 1.52 4.21
C TYR A 16 -11.92 0.00 4.16
N GLU A 17 -12.56 -0.63 5.15
CA GLU A 17 -12.84 -2.08 5.16
C GLU A 17 -13.66 -2.50 3.93
N LYS A 18 -14.72 -1.75 3.62
CA LYS A 18 -15.58 -2.07 2.48
C LYS A 18 -14.87 -1.81 1.15
N ILE A 19 -14.09 -0.72 1.07
CA ILE A 19 -13.27 -0.42 -0.11
C ILE A 19 -12.26 -1.54 -0.36
N PHE A 20 -11.57 -1.98 0.69
CA PHE A 20 -10.58 -3.04 0.63
C PHE A 20 -11.18 -4.33 0.05
N ARG A 21 -12.30 -4.80 0.61
CA ARG A 21 -12.99 -6.03 0.14
C ARG A 21 -13.55 -5.93 -1.27
N GLN A 22 -13.92 -4.73 -1.73
CA GLN A 22 -14.37 -4.52 -3.10
C GLN A 22 -13.19 -4.42 -4.09
N THR A 23 -12.03 -3.98 -3.61
CA THR A 23 -10.86 -3.72 -4.45
C THR A 23 -9.98 -4.97 -4.63
N PHE A 24 -9.92 -5.81 -3.60
CA PHE A 24 -9.05 -6.99 -3.54
C PHE A 24 -9.86 -8.24 -3.24
N GLU A 25 -9.45 -9.35 -3.84
CA GLU A 25 -9.94 -10.66 -3.44
C GLU A 25 -9.49 -10.95 -2.01
N THR A 26 -10.42 -11.39 -1.16
CA THR A 26 -10.17 -11.72 0.24
C THR A 26 -10.54 -13.16 0.54
N VAL A 27 -9.77 -13.80 1.40
CA VAL A 27 -10.14 -15.11 1.94
C VAL A 27 -11.20 -14.95 3.05
N PRO A 28 -11.95 -16.01 3.39
CA PRO A 28 -12.82 -15.98 4.57
C PRO A 28 -12.02 -15.54 5.80
N GLU A 29 -12.64 -14.70 6.65
CA GLU A 29 -12.06 -14.21 7.91
C GLU A 29 -10.89 -13.21 7.81
N GLU A 30 -10.38 -12.93 6.60
CA GLU A 30 -9.40 -11.85 6.42
C GLU A 30 -10.00 -10.52 6.88
N LYS A 31 -9.29 -9.80 7.76
CA LYS A 31 -9.73 -8.51 8.33
C LYS A 31 -8.74 -7.41 7.97
N LEU A 32 -9.23 -6.22 7.60
CA LEU A 32 -8.38 -5.04 7.54
C LEU A 32 -8.00 -4.62 8.97
N GLN A 33 -6.71 -4.37 9.19
CA GLN A 33 -6.17 -3.86 10.44
C GLN A 33 -6.01 -2.34 10.38
N ASP A 34 -5.40 -1.83 9.30
CA ASP A 34 -5.18 -0.40 9.10
C ASP A 34 -5.08 -0.03 7.61
N SER A 35 -5.11 1.27 7.32
CA SER A 35 -4.98 1.83 5.99
C SER A 35 -4.28 3.18 6.00
N PHE A 36 -3.32 3.37 5.09
CA PHE A 36 -2.47 4.55 5.05
C PHE A 36 -2.47 5.19 3.66
N ALA A 37 -2.96 6.42 3.57
CA ALA A 37 -2.82 7.24 2.38
C ALA A 37 -1.35 7.61 2.16
N CYS A 38 -0.78 7.18 1.03
CA CYS A 38 0.63 7.31 0.70
C CYS A 38 0.83 7.31 -0.83
N TYR A 39 2.09 7.27 -1.24
CA TYR A 39 2.47 7.10 -2.63
C TYR A 39 3.32 5.86 -2.79
N LEU A 40 3.15 5.14 -3.89
CA LEU A 40 4.09 4.12 -4.34
C LEU A 40 5.05 4.74 -5.35
N SER A 41 6.35 4.64 -5.10
CA SER A 41 7.38 5.07 -6.05
C SER A 41 7.43 4.09 -7.23
N THR A 42 7.32 4.62 -8.46
CA THR A 42 7.45 3.85 -9.70
C THR A 42 8.46 4.52 -10.62
N SER A 43 8.89 3.82 -11.68
CA SER A 43 9.79 4.39 -12.70
C SER A 43 9.19 5.58 -13.45
N ALA A 44 7.86 5.66 -13.54
CA ALA A 44 7.14 6.78 -14.14
C ALA A 44 6.84 7.91 -13.14
N GLY A 45 7.28 7.75 -11.88
CA GLY A 45 7.07 8.69 -10.79
C GLY A 45 6.16 8.16 -9.67
N PRO A 46 5.95 8.93 -8.60
CA PRO A 46 5.11 8.52 -7.48
C PRO A 46 3.64 8.43 -7.86
N VAL A 47 3.01 7.28 -7.61
CA VAL A 47 1.59 7.05 -7.79
C VAL A 47 0.90 7.27 -6.45
N MET A 48 -0.17 8.07 -6.40
CA MET A 48 -0.95 8.32 -5.18
C MET A 48 -1.95 7.18 -4.93
N GLY A 49 -2.12 6.77 -3.68
CA GLY A 49 -3.05 5.71 -3.33
C GLY A 49 -3.10 5.37 -1.84
N VAL A 50 -3.59 4.17 -1.55
CA VAL A 50 -3.76 3.66 -0.18
C VAL A 50 -3.03 2.34 -0.03
N LEU A 51 -2.21 2.23 1.01
CA LEU A 51 -1.67 0.98 1.51
C LEU A 51 -2.60 0.44 2.59
N TYR A 52 -3.18 -0.72 2.35
CA TYR A 52 -4.01 -1.49 3.27
C TYR A 52 -3.16 -2.58 3.93
N VAL A 53 -3.36 -2.77 5.23
CA VAL A 53 -2.74 -3.81 6.03
C VAL A 53 -3.84 -4.73 6.53
N SER A 54 -3.89 -5.96 6.03
CA SER A 54 -4.85 -6.98 6.50
C SER A 54 -4.14 -8.07 7.32
N THR A 55 -4.92 -8.97 7.91
CA THR A 55 -4.39 -10.17 8.57
C THR A 55 -3.67 -11.13 7.61
N GLU A 56 -3.85 -10.98 6.29
CA GLU A 56 -3.31 -11.93 5.29
C GLU A 56 -2.34 -11.29 4.29
N LYS A 57 -2.41 -9.97 4.08
CA LYS A 57 -1.60 -9.27 3.06
C LYS A 57 -1.40 -7.79 3.35
N LEU A 58 -0.31 -7.26 2.79
CA LEU A 58 -0.22 -5.86 2.42
C LEU A 58 -0.80 -5.67 1.03
N ALA A 59 -1.67 -4.68 0.84
CA ALA A 59 -2.28 -4.41 -0.46
C ALA A 59 -2.27 -2.92 -0.75
N TYR A 60 -1.84 -2.52 -1.95
CA TYR A 60 -1.85 -1.13 -2.37
C TYR A 60 -2.73 -0.95 -3.60
N CYS A 61 -3.50 0.14 -3.65
CA CYS A 61 -4.26 0.54 -4.82
C CYS A 61 -4.10 2.03 -5.06
N SER A 62 -3.90 2.44 -6.32
CA SER A 62 -3.92 3.84 -6.70
C SER A 62 -5.30 4.48 -6.48
N ASP A 63 -5.36 5.77 -6.18
CA ASP A 63 -6.63 6.48 -5.97
C ASP A 63 -7.42 6.65 -7.26
N SER A 64 -6.70 6.77 -8.39
CA SER A 64 -7.25 6.87 -9.74
C SER A 64 -6.58 5.85 -10.68
N PRO A 65 -7.28 5.41 -11.73
CA PRO A 65 -6.68 4.59 -12.77
C PRO A 65 -5.59 5.38 -13.51
N LEU A 66 -4.55 4.66 -13.93
CA LEU A 66 -3.45 5.17 -14.74
C LEU A 66 -3.65 4.73 -16.18
N SER A 67 -3.32 5.61 -17.12
CA SER A 67 -3.38 5.28 -18.55
C SER A 67 -2.14 4.51 -18.98
N TYR A 68 -2.32 3.48 -19.79
CA TYR A 68 -1.23 2.78 -20.50
C TYR A 68 -1.61 2.56 -21.96
N LYS A 69 -0.60 2.27 -22.78
CA LYS A 69 -0.79 1.97 -24.20
C LYS A 69 -0.87 0.46 -24.40
N ASN A 70 -1.96 0.01 -25.01
CA ASN A 70 -2.13 -1.36 -25.52
C ASN A 70 -2.17 -1.29 -27.05
N GLY A 71 -1.01 -1.41 -27.68
CA GLY A 71 -0.85 -1.13 -29.11
C GLY A 71 -1.20 0.33 -29.43
N THR A 72 -2.25 0.56 -30.23
CA THR A 72 -2.74 1.90 -30.58
C THR A 72 -3.77 2.45 -29.60
N GLN A 73 -4.35 1.60 -28.75
CA GLN A 73 -5.40 1.98 -27.81
C GLN A 73 -4.81 2.49 -26.49
N THR A 74 -5.43 3.50 -25.91
CA THR A 74 -5.15 3.92 -24.53
C THR A 74 -6.16 3.24 -23.61
N GLU A 75 -5.67 2.47 -22.65
CA GLU A 75 -6.48 1.81 -21.63
C GLU A 75 -6.14 2.36 -20.24
N TRP A 76 -7.06 2.21 -19.29
CA TRP A 76 -6.99 2.82 -17.97
C TRP A 76 -7.20 1.74 -16.92
N SER A 77 -6.28 1.61 -15.98
CA SER A 77 -6.36 0.60 -14.92
C SER A 77 -5.76 1.10 -13.62
N TYR A 78 -6.29 0.62 -12.51
CA TYR A 78 -5.73 0.91 -11.20
C TYR A 78 -4.39 0.20 -11.03
N TYR A 79 -3.40 0.92 -10.50
CA TYR A 79 -2.13 0.32 -10.14
C TYR A 79 -2.31 -0.41 -8.81
N LYS A 80 -2.15 -1.74 -8.81
CA LYS A 80 -2.34 -2.58 -7.63
C LYS A 80 -1.06 -3.35 -7.30
N VAL A 81 -0.77 -3.47 -6.01
CA VAL A 81 0.27 -4.35 -5.47
C VAL A 81 -0.36 -5.20 -4.38
N ILE A 82 -0.04 -6.49 -4.36
CA ILE A 82 -0.48 -7.42 -3.33
C ILE A 82 0.74 -8.19 -2.86
N ILE A 83 1.00 -8.16 -1.55
CA ILE A 83 2.11 -8.87 -0.92
C ILE A 83 1.51 -9.72 0.20
N PRO A 84 1.32 -11.03 -0.01
CA PRO A 84 0.90 -11.94 1.06
C PRO A 84 1.88 -11.87 2.23
N LEU A 85 1.40 -11.93 3.47
CA LEU A 85 2.28 -11.78 4.64
C LEU A 85 3.36 -12.87 4.69
N HIS A 86 3.06 -14.10 4.32
CA HIS A 86 4.07 -15.17 4.25
C HIS A 86 5.17 -14.91 3.20
N GLN A 87 4.98 -13.96 2.27
CA GLN A 87 5.99 -13.52 1.32
C GLN A 87 6.72 -12.25 1.77
N LEU A 88 6.35 -11.67 2.90
CA LEU A 88 6.95 -10.46 3.44
C LEU A 88 8.28 -10.80 4.12
N LYS A 89 9.39 -10.26 3.58
CA LYS A 89 10.74 -10.53 4.07
C LYS A 89 11.23 -9.43 5.02
N ALA A 90 11.05 -8.18 4.66
CA ALA A 90 11.56 -7.05 5.43
C ALA A 90 10.74 -5.78 5.24
N ILE A 91 10.76 -4.92 6.27
CA ILE A 91 10.22 -3.57 6.25
C ILE A 91 11.27 -2.63 6.83
N ASN A 92 11.77 -1.72 6.00
CA ASN A 92 12.85 -0.81 6.36
C ASN A 92 12.36 0.66 6.24
N PRO A 93 12.04 1.32 7.36
CA PRO A 93 11.84 2.76 7.40
C PRO A 93 13.15 3.48 7.04
N SER A 94 13.07 4.54 6.25
CA SER A 94 14.23 5.29 5.78
C SER A 94 13.90 6.76 5.54
N THR A 95 14.93 7.60 5.52
CA THR A 95 14.81 9.05 5.28
C THR A 95 15.80 9.46 4.19
N SER A 96 15.41 10.38 3.31
CA SER A 96 16.30 10.91 2.28
C SER A 96 17.53 11.56 2.90
N LYS A 97 18.70 11.28 2.32
CA LYS A 97 19.97 11.91 2.71
C LYS A 97 20.04 13.38 2.30
N VAL A 98 19.23 13.79 1.33
CA VAL A 98 19.19 15.16 0.79
C VAL A 98 18.16 15.99 1.54
N ASN A 99 17.03 15.38 1.91
CA ASN A 99 15.92 16.05 2.59
C ASN A 99 15.39 15.19 3.73
N ALA A 100 15.70 15.55 4.98
CA ALA A 100 15.27 14.80 6.16
C ALA A 100 13.73 14.77 6.37
N SER A 101 12.98 15.62 5.67
CA SER A 101 11.51 15.60 5.69
C SER A 101 10.92 14.55 4.75
N GLU A 102 11.69 14.04 3.78
CA GLU A 102 11.28 12.96 2.88
C GLU A 102 11.53 11.61 3.54
N LYS A 103 10.44 10.98 3.98
CA LYS A 103 10.46 9.67 4.62
C LYS A 103 9.88 8.60 3.70
N TYR A 104 10.46 7.41 3.78
CA TYR A 104 10.17 6.26 2.95
C TYR A 104 10.01 5.00 3.80
N ILE A 105 9.21 4.07 3.33
CA ILE A 105 9.16 2.71 3.86
C ILE A 105 9.45 1.77 2.70
N GLN A 106 10.58 1.07 2.76
CA GLN A 106 10.90 0.00 1.83
C GLN A 106 10.24 -1.29 2.34
N VAL A 107 9.50 -1.95 1.47
CA VAL A 107 8.96 -3.30 1.70
C VAL A 107 9.62 -4.24 0.72
N THR A 108 10.16 -5.35 1.23
CA THR A 108 10.84 -6.35 0.41
C THR A 108 10.16 -7.70 0.60
N SER A 109 9.90 -8.40 -0.49
CA SER A 109 9.37 -9.75 -0.48
C SER A 109 10.48 -10.82 -0.47
N VAL A 110 10.12 -12.06 -0.17
CA VAL A 110 11.04 -13.21 -0.13
C VAL A 110 11.73 -13.48 -1.48
N ASP A 111 11.05 -13.17 -2.58
CA ASP A 111 11.54 -13.26 -3.96
C ASP A 111 12.27 -11.98 -4.42
N ALA A 112 12.61 -11.08 -3.49
CA ALA A 112 13.41 -9.89 -3.69
C ALA A 112 12.77 -8.77 -4.53
N HIS A 113 11.44 -8.76 -4.70
CA HIS A 113 10.76 -7.56 -5.16
C HIS A 113 10.82 -6.48 -4.09
N GLU A 114 11.07 -5.24 -4.50
CA GLU A 114 11.13 -4.07 -3.63
C GLU A 114 10.05 -3.06 -3.98
N PHE A 115 9.33 -2.62 -2.96
CA PHE A 115 8.30 -1.58 -3.05
C PHE A 115 8.65 -0.43 -2.13
N TRP A 116 8.68 0.78 -2.69
CA TRP A 116 9.05 1.98 -1.96
C TRP A 116 7.83 2.87 -1.78
N PHE A 117 7.33 2.94 -0.55
CA PHE A 117 6.21 3.80 -0.19
C PHE A 117 6.72 5.11 0.42
N MET A 118 6.05 6.22 0.13
CA MET A 118 6.45 7.54 0.58
C MET A 118 5.27 8.50 0.77
N GLY A 119 5.50 9.69 1.32
CA GLY A 119 4.49 10.75 1.41
C GLY A 119 3.25 10.38 2.23
N PHE A 120 3.42 9.49 3.21
CA PHE A 120 2.41 9.07 4.18
C PHE A 120 1.82 10.28 4.90
N LEU A 121 0.49 10.32 5.06
CA LEU A 121 -0.14 11.32 5.94
C LEU A 121 0.26 11.12 7.41
N ASN A 122 0.38 9.86 7.83
CA ASN A 122 0.80 9.49 9.17
C ASN A 122 1.91 8.44 9.07
N TYR A 123 3.15 8.91 8.86
CA TYR A 123 4.31 8.04 8.67
C TYR A 123 4.61 7.17 9.90
N GLU A 124 4.56 7.75 11.10
CA GLU A 124 4.93 7.02 12.32
C GLU A 124 3.96 5.88 12.62
N ALA A 125 2.64 6.11 12.44
CA ALA A 125 1.65 5.05 12.57
C ALA A 125 1.82 3.94 11.52
N ALA A 126 2.14 4.31 10.27
CA ALA A 126 2.40 3.34 9.21
C ALA A 126 3.63 2.47 9.53
N VAL A 127 4.72 3.08 9.99
CA VAL A 127 5.93 2.34 10.42
C VAL A 127 5.60 1.38 11.56
N GLN A 128 4.93 1.86 12.60
CA GLN A 128 4.58 1.03 13.75
C GLN A 128 3.72 -0.17 13.34
N CYS A 129 2.62 0.07 12.63
CA CYS A 129 1.71 -0.99 12.18
C CYS A 129 2.41 -2.03 11.29
N LEU A 130 3.21 -1.58 10.33
CA LEU A 130 3.94 -2.48 9.43
C LEU A 130 4.99 -3.31 10.17
N GLN A 131 5.73 -2.72 11.12
CA GLN A 131 6.70 -3.44 11.92
C GLN A 131 6.04 -4.49 12.83
N GLU A 132 4.89 -4.20 13.43
CA GLU A 132 4.12 -5.16 14.23
C GLU A 132 3.69 -6.37 13.37
N VAL A 133 3.20 -6.11 12.15
CA VAL A 133 2.82 -7.17 11.19
C VAL A 133 4.00 -8.06 10.81
N LEU A 134 5.18 -7.47 10.53
CA LEU A 134 6.38 -8.23 10.22
C LEU A 134 6.81 -9.14 11.38
N GLN A 135 6.72 -8.64 12.61
CA GLN A 135 7.06 -9.41 13.82
C GLN A 135 6.09 -10.58 14.03
N LEU A 136 4.78 -10.34 13.95
CA LEU A 136 3.76 -11.39 14.11
C LEU A 136 3.92 -12.51 13.08
N ASN A 137 4.19 -12.15 11.83
CA ASN A 137 4.42 -13.12 10.76
C ASN A 137 5.67 -13.98 10.99
N SER A 138 6.73 -13.38 11.56
CA SER A 138 7.95 -14.14 11.91
C SER A 138 7.72 -15.16 13.03
N LEU A 139 6.79 -14.88 13.96
CA LEU A 139 6.44 -15.79 15.06
C LEU A 139 5.55 -16.96 14.60
N GLN A 140 4.75 -16.77 13.56
CA GLN A 140 3.87 -17.81 13.00
C GLN A 140 4.59 -18.77 12.05
N SER A 141 5.81 -18.45 11.65
CA SER A 141 6.61 -19.24 10.71
C SER A 141 7.55 -20.26 11.40
N VAL A 142 7.40 -20.47 12.72
CA VAL A 142 8.21 -21.39 13.56
C VAL A 142 7.46 -22.67 13.86
#